data_AF-A0A151NBF7-F1
#
_entry.id   AF-A0A151NBF7-F1
#
_cell.length_a   1.000
_cell.length_b   1.000
_cell.length_c   1.000
_cell.angle_alpha   90.00
_cell.angle_beta   90.00
_cell.angle_gamma   90.00
#
_symmetry.space_group_name_H-M   'P 1'
#
loop_
_entity.id
_entity.type
_entity.pdbx_description
1 polymer ?
#
loop_
_entity_poly.entity_id
_entity_poly.type
_entity_poly.pdbx_seq_one_letter_code
_entity_poly.pdbx_strand_id
1 'polypeptide(L)'
;MGAHLVRRYLGDAEIEPDPLRMPSFDPLYGLPERRERVMVATQEQMDAARLPLEQRDYCAHHLLRLMKCRRDYFPNLLACRAQRHDWDYCEHLDYVMRMKEFERERRLLARRKRLREKAQKEAMAA
;
A
#
# COMPACT_ATOMS: atom_id res chain seq x y z
N MET A 1 -5.65 -14.22 7.01
CA MET A 1 -5.29 -13.75 5.65
C MET A 1 -4.32 -14.74 5.02
N GLY A 2 -4.77 -15.67 4.19
CA GLY A 2 -3.89 -16.72 3.64
C GLY A 2 -4.44 -17.51 2.46
N ALA A 3 -5.76 -17.42 2.22
CA ALA A 3 -6.42 -18.08 1.09
C ALA A 3 -5.88 -17.65 -0.29
N HIS A 4 -5.24 -16.48 -0.40
CA HIS A 4 -4.61 -16.03 -1.64
C HIS A 4 -3.44 -16.94 -2.06
N LEU A 5 -2.71 -17.53 -1.10
CA LEU A 5 -1.63 -18.48 -1.39
C LEU A 5 -2.18 -19.77 -1.99
N VAL A 6 -3.24 -20.33 -1.38
CA VAL A 6 -3.94 -21.50 -1.91
C VAL A 6 -4.45 -21.23 -3.32
N ARG A 7 -5.07 -20.08 -3.55
CA ARG A 7 -5.57 -19.69 -4.89
C ARG A 7 -4.44 -19.56 -5.92
N ARG A 8 -3.29 -19.03 -5.52
CA ARG A 8 -2.15 -18.83 -6.43
C ARG A 8 -1.43 -20.14 -6.76
N TYR A 9 -1.18 -20.99 -5.75
CA TYR A 9 -0.39 -22.20 -5.92
C TYR A 9 -1.20 -23.41 -6.36
N LEU A 10 -2.44 -23.56 -5.86
CA LEU A 10 -3.32 -24.69 -6.19
C LEU A 10 -4.40 -24.32 -7.23
N GLY A 11 -4.61 -23.05 -7.48
CA GLY A 11 -5.58 -22.55 -8.47
C GLY A 11 -4.91 -21.87 -9.67
N ASP A 12 -5.65 -20.94 -10.29
CA ASP A 12 -5.20 -20.22 -11.48
C ASP A 12 -4.21 -19.10 -11.14
N ALA A 13 -2.91 -19.34 -11.38
CA ALA A 13 -1.86 -18.35 -11.18
C ALA A 13 -2.00 -17.08 -12.05
N GLU A 14 -2.76 -17.13 -13.16
CA GLU A 14 -2.98 -15.97 -14.02
C GLU A 14 -3.88 -14.88 -13.41
N ILE A 15 -4.73 -15.25 -12.46
CA ILE A 15 -5.69 -14.33 -11.82
C ILE A 15 -5.07 -13.66 -10.61
N GLU A 16 -4.23 -14.38 -9.87
CA GLU A 16 -3.59 -13.85 -8.67
C GLU A 16 -2.34 -13.03 -9.04
N PRO A 17 -2.23 -11.78 -8.58
CA PRO A 17 -1.10 -10.93 -8.94
C PRO A 17 0.20 -11.38 -8.24
N ASP A 18 1.34 -11.21 -8.91
CA ASP A 18 2.68 -11.59 -8.40
C ASP A 18 3.34 -10.44 -7.60
N PRO A 19 3.57 -10.56 -6.27
CA PRO A 19 4.03 -9.47 -5.41
C PRO A 19 5.31 -8.77 -5.83
N LEU A 20 6.21 -9.45 -6.55
CA LEU A 20 7.47 -8.87 -7.01
C LEU A 20 7.32 -8.05 -8.29
N ARG A 21 6.24 -8.25 -9.05
CA ARG A 21 6.03 -7.67 -10.38
C ARG A 21 4.78 -6.78 -10.46
N MET A 22 4.24 -6.36 -9.32
CA MET A 22 3.18 -5.35 -9.24
C MET A 22 3.78 -3.94 -9.30
N PRO A 23 3.17 -2.95 -9.97
CA PRO A 23 1.90 -3.00 -10.69
C PRO A 23 2.02 -3.29 -12.20
N SER A 24 1.12 -4.14 -12.71
CA SER A 24 1.08 -4.51 -14.15
C SER A 24 0.19 -3.61 -15.02
N PHE A 25 -0.73 -2.87 -14.42
CA PHE A 25 -1.68 -1.99 -15.11
C PHE A 25 -1.38 -0.52 -14.80
N ASP A 26 -1.71 0.36 -15.74
CA ASP A 26 -1.60 1.82 -15.56
C ASP A 26 -2.37 2.28 -14.30
N PRO A 27 -1.74 3.08 -13.41
CA PRO A 27 -2.39 3.76 -12.29
C PRO A 27 -3.67 4.52 -12.63
N LEU A 28 -3.78 5.07 -13.84
CA LEU A 28 -4.94 5.88 -14.31
C LEU A 28 -6.05 5.02 -14.93
N TYR A 29 -5.80 3.74 -15.19
CA TYR A 29 -6.81 2.87 -15.80
C TYR A 29 -8.05 2.70 -14.89
N GLY A 30 -9.18 3.22 -15.36
CA GLY A 30 -10.46 3.21 -14.65
C GLY A 30 -10.62 4.28 -13.56
N LEU A 31 -9.63 5.19 -13.41
CA LEU A 31 -9.68 6.31 -12.48
C LEU A 31 -9.27 7.60 -13.20
N PRO A 32 -10.23 8.34 -13.79
CA PRO A 32 -9.91 9.53 -14.58
C PRO A 32 -9.29 10.65 -13.73
N GLU A 33 -9.59 10.73 -12.42
CA GLU A 33 -9.04 11.74 -11.51
C GLU A 33 -8.40 11.10 -10.27
N ARG A 34 -7.22 10.48 -10.45
CA ARG A 34 -6.43 9.96 -9.32
C ARG A 34 -5.55 11.07 -8.74
N ARG A 35 -5.76 11.42 -7.47
CA ARG A 35 -4.88 12.35 -6.73
C ARG A 35 -3.64 11.64 -6.23
N GLU A 36 -2.50 12.32 -6.30
CA GLU A 36 -1.23 11.84 -5.75
C GLU A 36 -1.22 11.94 -4.22
N ARG A 37 -0.38 11.12 -3.59
CA ARG A 37 -0.19 11.16 -2.13
C ARG A 37 0.67 12.36 -1.77
N VAL A 38 0.25 13.12 -0.77
CA VAL A 38 0.97 14.32 -0.34
C VAL A 38 1.95 13.94 0.78
N MET A 39 3.24 14.19 0.54
CA MET A 39 4.27 14.12 1.58
C MET A 39 4.20 15.37 2.47
N VAL A 40 3.93 15.19 3.75
CA VAL A 40 3.86 16.30 4.72
C VAL A 40 5.23 16.63 5.31
N ALA A 41 6.10 15.64 5.51
CA ALA A 41 7.45 15.83 6.03
C ALA A 41 8.41 16.25 4.91
N THR A 42 9.23 17.26 5.16
CA THR A 42 10.31 17.65 4.24
C THR A 42 11.49 16.69 4.35
N GLN A 43 12.25 16.54 3.26
CA GLN A 43 13.42 15.64 3.25
C GLN A 43 14.48 16.08 4.26
N GLU A 44 14.75 17.39 4.35
CA GLU A 44 15.69 17.97 5.31
C GLU A 44 15.34 17.64 6.77
N GLN A 45 14.04 17.65 7.11
CA GLN A 45 13.58 17.28 8.46
C GLN A 45 13.81 15.80 8.77
N MET A 46 13.64 14.91 7.79
CA MET A 46 13.88 13.47 7.96
C MET A 46 15.37 13.16 8.11
N ASP A 47 16.22 13.89 7.37
CA ASP A 47 17.67 13.76 7.47
C ASP A 47 18.21 14.31 8.79
N ALA A 48 17.72 15.47 9.23
CA ALA A 48 18.08 16.05 10.53
C ALA A 48 17.71 15.12 11.70
N ALA A 49 16.59 14.40 11.59
CA ALA A 49 16.17 13.40 12.57
C ALA A 49 16.93 12.07 12.45
N ARG A 50 17.74 11.88 11.40
CA ARG A 50 18.48 10.64 11.09
C ARG A 50 17.59 9.40 11.08
N LEU A 51 16.44 9.52 10.40
CA LEU A 51 15.53 8.38 10.25
C LEU A 51 16.13 7.29 9.35
N PRO A 52 15.95 6.00 9.69
CA PRO A 52 16.33 4.90 8.82
C PRO A 52 15.49 4.92 7.55
N LEU A 53 16.04 4.41 6.44
CA LEU A 53 15.41 4.47 5.12
C LEU A 53 14.01 3.82 5.11
N GLU A 54 13.82 2.74 5.86
CA GLU A 54 12.55 2.03 5.97
C GLU A 54 11.43 2.85 6.64
N GLN A 55 11.76 3.87 7.43
CA GLN A 55 10.78 4.69 8.15
C GLN A 55 10.52 6.05 7.47
N ARG A 56 11.10 6.27 6.27
CA ARG A 56 10.95 7.50 5.48
C ARG A 56 9.72 7.43 4.56
N ASP A 57 8.60 7.01 5.12
CA ASP A 57 7.33 6.86 4.42
C ASP A 57 6.48 8.15 4.46
N TYR A 58 5.33 8.15 3.78
CA TYR A 58 4.33 9.24 3.84
C TYR A 58 3.90 9.57 5.28
N CYS A 59 3.99 8.59 6.17
CA CYS A 59 3.64 8.70 7.58
C CYS A 59 4.74 9.32 8.50
N ALA A 60 5.94 9.60 7.98
CA ALA A 60 7.11 10.01 8.79
C ALA A 60 6.88 11.26 9.66
N HIS A 61 5.93 12.12 9.30
CA HIS A 61 5.57 13.30 10.07
C HIS A 61 5.03 12.98 11.48
N HIS A 62 4.33 11.86 11.66
CA HIS A 62 3.90 11.41 12.98
C HIS A 62 5.07 10.87 13.81
N LEU A 63 5.99 10.15 13.17
CA LEU A 63 7.20 9.64 13.80
C LEU A 63 8.07 10.77 14.36
N LEU A 64 8.24 11.86 13.61
CA LEU A 64 8.96 13.05 14.08
C LEU A 64 8.32 13.65 15.35
N ARG A 65 6.99 13.76 15.41
CA ARG A 65 6.27 14.24 16.60
C ARG A 65 6.48 13.33 17.80
N LEU A 66 6.47 12.03 17.56
CA LEU A 66 6.69 11.02 18.58
C LEU A 66 8.12 11.07 19.14
N MET A 67 9.12 11.24 18.28
CA MET A 67 10.52 11.40 18.72
C MET A 67 10.70 12.69 19.52
N LYS A 68 10.08 13.78 19.09
CA LYS A 68 10.05 15.03 19.85
C LYS A 68 9.42 14.85 21.23
N CYS A 69 8.24 14.23 21.31
CA CYS A 69 7.58 13.95 22.58
C CYS A 69 8.46 13.11 23.52
N ARG A 70 9.12 12.06 22.99
CA ARG A 70 10.02 11.22 23.80
C ARG A 70 11.20 12.01 24.37
N ARG A 71 11.72 12.99 23.63
CA ARG A 71 12.82 13.86 24.09
C ARG A 71 12.36 14.85 25.15
N ASP A 72 11.19 15.44 24.97
CA ASP A 72 10.67 16.50 25.85
C ASP A 72 10.18 15.95 27.21
N TYR A 73 9.60 14.75 27.24
CA TYR A 73 8.98 14.15 28.43
C TYR A 73 9.85 13.12 29.16
N PHE A 74 11.13 12.97 28.81
CA PHE A 74 12.04 12.09 29.54
C PHE A 74 12.19 12.56 31.00
N PRO A 75 12.01 11.71 32.05
CA PRO A 75 12.03 10.23 32.09
C PRO A 75 10.67 9.52 31.97
N ASN A 76 9.56 10.24 31.79
CA ASN A 76 8.21 9.67 31.79
C ASN A 76 7.89 8.97 30.46
N LEU A 77 8.23 7.68 30.37
CA LEU A 77 8.07 6.87 29.15
C LEU A 77 6.61 6.67 28.70
N LEU A 78 5.63 6.82 29.60
CA LEU A 78 4.22 6.53 29.33
C LEU A 78 3.43 7.74 28.81
N ALA A 79 4.00 8.95 28.84
CA ALA A 79 3.27 10.17 28.47
C ALA A 79 2.90 10.23 26.98
N CYS A 80 3.72 9.65 26.10
CA CYS A 80 3.59 9.80 24.64
C CYS A 80 2.76 8.70 23.95
N ARG A 81 1.67 8.22 24.57
CA ARG A 81 0.81 7.16 23.99
C ARG A 81 -0.05 7.65 22.83
N ALA A 82 -0.57 8.87 22.92
CA ALA A 82 -1.40 9.45 21.86
C ALA A 82 -0.62 9.57 20.53
N GLN A 83 0.61 10.11 20.59
CA GLN A 83 1.46 10.27 19.41
C GLN A 83 1.92 8.92 18.83
N ARG A 84 2.03 7.88 19.66
CA ARG A 84 2.25 6.49 19.20
C ARG A 84 1.05 5.99 18.40
N HIS A 85 -0.14 6.10 18.97
CA HIS A 85 -1.36 5.67 18.31
C HIS A 85 -1.60 6.40 16.99
N ASP A 86 -1.31 7.70 16.91
CA ASP A 86 -1.44 8.46 15.66
C ASP A 86 -0.51 7.93 14.56
N TRP A 87 0.72 7.56 14.92
CA TRP A 87 1.68 6.96 13.99
C TRP A 87 1.21 5.56 13.57
N ASP A 88 0.86 4.69 14.52
CA ASP A 88 0.39 3.33 14.26
C ASP A 88 -0.87 3.33 13.37
N TYR A 89 -1.79 4.26 13.61
CA TYR A 89 -3.02 4.40 12.82
C TYR A 89 -2.71 4.83 11.38
N CYS A 90 -1.77 5.74 11.20
CA CYS A 90 -1.35 6.20 9.89
C CYS A 90 -0.61 5.10 9.11
N GLU A 91 0.25 4.29 9.74
CA GLU A 91 0.84 3.10 9.12
C GLU A 91 -0.23 2.05 8.75
N HIS A 92 -1.24 1.87 9.60
CA HIS A 92 -2.38 1.01 9.29
C HIS A 92 -3.15 1.50 8.05
N LEU A 93 -3.37 2.82 7.91
CA LEU A 93 -4.00 3.38 6.71
C LEU A 93 -3.15 3.14 5.45
N ASP A 94 -1.83 3.30 5.54
CA ASP A 94 -0.92 2.99 4.43
C ASP A 94 -0.94 1.51 4.05
N TYR A 95 -1.03 0.62 5.04
CA TYR A 95 -1.22 -0.82 4.81
C TYR A 95 -2.54 -1.11 4.10
N VAL A 96 -3.65 -0.50 4.54
CA VAL A 96 -4.96 -0.62 3.88
C VAL A 96 -4.90 -0.14 2.43
N MET A 97 -4.15 0.91 2.14
CA MET A 97 -3.96 1.39 0.76
C MET A 97 -3.23 0.36 -0.10
N ARG A 98 -2.16 -0.27 0.41
CA ARG A 98 -1.45 -1.36 -0.29
C ARG A 98 -2.36 -2.57 -0.54
N MET A 99 -3.23 -2.91 0.42
CA MET A 99 -4.22 -3.97 0.25
C MET A 99 -5.23 -3.66 -0.86
N LYS A 100 -5.68 -2.39 -0.96
CA LYS A 100 -6.55 -1.93 -2.06
C LYS A 100 -5.87 -2.04 -3.42
N GLU A 101 -4.58 -1.72 -3.51
CA GLU A 101 -3.79 -1.85 -4.74
C GLU A 101 -3.68 -3.32 -5.17
N PHE A 102 -3.39 -4.23 -4.23
CA PHE A 102 -3.37 -5.68 -4.48
C PHE A 102 -4.71 -6.22 -4.99
N GLU A 103 -5.82 -5.85 -4.34
CA GLU A 103 -7.15 -6.27 -4.78
C GLU A 103 -7.54 -5.66 -6.13
N ARG A 104 -7.15 -4.41 -6.40
CA ARG A 104 -7.37 -3.76 -7.70
C ARG A 104 -6.74 -4.58 -8.81
N GLU A 105 -5.48 -4.95 -8.68
CA GLU A 105 -4.78 -5.74 -9.69
C GLU A 105 -5.42 -7.10 -9.92
N ARG A 106 -5.77 -7.80 -8.83
CA ARG A 106 -6.45 -9.09 -8.91
C ARG A 106 -7.77 -9.00 -9.69
N ARG A 107 -8.59 -7.96 -9.43
CA ARG A 107 -9.86 -7.74 -10.14
C ARG A 107 -9.62 -7.40 -11.62
N LEU A 108 -8.56 -6.64 -11.94
CA LEU A 108 -8.19 -6.31 -13.31
C LEU A 108 -7.71 -7.54 -14.09
N LEU A 109 -6.88 -8.40 -13.48
CA LEU A 109 -6.46 -9.67 -14.08
C LEU A 109 -7.66 -10.60 -14.33
N ALA A 110 -8.54 -10.75 -13.34
CA ALA A 110 -9.78 -11.51 -13.49
C ALA A 110 -10.65 -10.97 -14.65
N ARG A 111 -10.77 -9.65 -14.78
CA ARG A 111 -11.49 -9.01 -15.89
C ARG A 111 -10.81 -9.28 -17.23
N ARG A 112 -9.47 -9.18 -17.30
CA ARG A 112 -8.69 -9.46 -18.51
C ARG A 112 -8.87 -10.90 -18.98
N LYS A 113 -8.85 -11.88 -18.05
CA LYS A 113 -9.12 -13.29 -18.36
C LYS A 113 -10.52 -13.48 -18.95
N ARG A 114 -11.55 -12.93 -18.29
CA ARG A 114 -12.94 -12.99 -18.79
C ARG A 114 -13.11 -12.40 -20.19
N LEU A 115 -12.45 -11.28 -20.49
CA LEU A 115 -12.50 -10.67 -21.82
C LEU A 115 -11.82 -11.53 -22.88
N ARG A 116 -10.67 -12.14 -22.55
CA ARG A 116 -9.97 -13.07 -23.45
C ARG A 116 -10.81 -14.30 -23.77
N GLU A 117 -11.43 -14.91 -22.75
CA GLU A 117 -12.31 -16.08 -22.95
C GLU A 117 -13.53 -15.74 -23.80
N LYS A 118 -14.13 -14.56 -23.63
CA LYS A 118 -15.24 -14.08 -24.47
C LYS A 118 -14.81 -13.92 -25.93
N ALA A 119 -13.70 -13.20 -26.16
CA ALA A 119 -13.18 -12.99 -27.51
C ALA A 119 -12.82 -14.31 -28.21
N GLN A 120 -12.27 -15.29 -27.47
CA GLN A 120 -12.00 -16.63 -28.00
C GLN A 120 -13.29 -17.37 -28.38
N LYS A 121 -14.34 -17.29 -27.56
CA LYS A 121 -15.64 -17.91 -27.87
C LYS A 121 -16.31 -17.26 -29.08
N GLU A 122 -16.26 -15.94 -29.17
CA GLU A 122 -16.77 -15.18 -30.33
C GLU A 122 -16.00 -15.52 -31.60
N ALA A 123 -14.67 -15.62 -31.54
CA ALA A 123 -13.83 -16.01 -32.67
C ALA A 123 -14.00 -17.47 -33.09
N MET A 124 -14.39 -18.38 -32.18
CA MET A 124 -14.72 -19.77 -32.52
C MET A 124 -16.16 -19.93 -33.03
N ALA A 125 -17.04 -18.97 -32.75
CA ALA A 125 -18.43 -18.99 -33.19
C ALA A 125 -18.63 -18.31 -34.57
N ALA A 126 -17.65 -17.52 -35.02
CA ALA A 126 -17.56 -16.93 -36.36
C ALA A 126 -16.84 -17.87 -37.33
#